data_AF-A0A4Y2DLF2-F1
#
_entry.id   AF-A0A4Y2DLF2-F1
#
_cell.length_a   1.000
_cell.length_b   1.000
_cell.length_c   1.000
_cell.angle_alpha   90.00
_cell.angle_beta   90.00
_cell.angle_gamma   90.00
#
_symmetry.space_group_name_H-M   'P 1'
#
loop_
_entity.id
_entity.type
_entity.pdbx_description
1 polymer ?
#
loop_
_entity_poly.entity_id
_entity_poly.type
_entity_poly.pdbx_seq_one_letter_code
_entity_poly.pdbx_strand_id
1 'polypeptide(L)'
;MTSNEINKLLHKFESKEDISLYLVLFERQASRVAIPKELWVSHPVGLLPLEIIHIITRESEEQANEYEQIKNLLLQRFKLTPEKFRQLFVVHQKSQEKNLDRLLSQTQHLFQWEDKETEGSHL
;
A
#
# COMPACT_ATOMS: atom_id res chain seq x y z
N MET A 1 18.21 2.09 -22.49
CA MET A 1 16.96 2.79 -22.10
C MET A 1 17.23 3.49 -20.77
N THR A 2 16.88 4.77 -20.64
CA THR A 2 17.39 5.63 -19.58
C THR A 2 16.45 5.68 -18.36
N SER A 3 17.03 5.97 -17.19
CA SER A 3 16.39 6.20 -15.89
C SER A 3 15.12 7.07 -15.91
N ASN A 4 14.96 7.91 -16.92
CA ASN A 4 13.94 8.95 -16.96
C ASN A 4 12.51 8.41 -17.19
N GLU A 5 12.36 7.19 -17.72
CA GLU A 5 11.04 6.61 -18.00
C GLU A 5 10.34 6.11 -16.74
N ILE A 6 11.06 5.51 -15.80
CA ILE A 6 10.46 5.04 -14.55
C ILE A 6 10.02 6.21 -13.64
N ASN A 7 10.72 7.35 -13.75
CA ASN A 7 10.37 8.60 -13.07
C ASN A 7 9.03 9.20 -13.55
N LYS A 8 8.60 8.89 -14.78
CA LYS A 8 7.29 9.31 -15.30
C LYS A 8 6.18 8.33 -14.95
N LEU A 9 6.52 7.08 -14.65
CA LEU A 9 5.57 6.00 -14.40
C LEU A 9 5.19 5.86 -12.92
N LEU A 10 6.02 6.38 -12.02
CA LEU A 10 5.84 6.29 -10.58
C LEU A 10 5.69 7.68 -9.98
N HIS A 11 4.73 7.85 -9.09
CA HIS A 11 4.65 9.02 -8.22
C HIS A 11 5.70 8.92 -7.11
N LYS A 12 6.04 10.05 -6.50
CA LYS A 12 6.94 10.08 -5.35
C LYS A 12 6.25 9.44 -4.14
N PHE A 13 6.95 8.52 -3.47
CA PHE A 13 6.45 7.87 -2.26
C PHE A 13 6.10 8.89 -1.16
N GLU A 14 4.91 8.77 -0.59
CA GLU A 14 4.45 9.50 0.57
C GLU A 14 4.54 8.64 1.84
N SER A 15 4.92 9.23 2.98
CA SER A 15 5.11 8.52 4.26
C SER A 15 3.84 7.84 4.83
N LYS A 16 2.68 8.10 4.23
CA LYS A 16 1.37 7.49 4.55
C LYS A 16 1.08 6.21 3.74
N GLU A 17 1.85 5.95 2.70
CA GLU A 17 1.70 4.78 1.83
C GLU A 17 2.38 3.53 2.41
N ASP A 18 1.90 2.35 1.99
CA ASP A 18 2.55 1.08 2.32
C ASP A 18 3.79 0.90 1.43
N ILE A 19 4.97 0.92 2.04
CA ILE A 19 6.24 0.74 1.33
C ILE A 19 6.30 -0.59 0.58
N SER A 20 5.66 -1.64 1.11
CA SER A 20 5.69 -2.99 0.52
C SER A 20 4.93 -2.98 -0.80
N LEU A 21 3.77 -2.31 -0.82
CA LEU A 21 2.96 -2.17 -2.03
C LEU A 21 3.67 -1.27 -3.06
N TYR A 22 4.29 -0.18 -2.59
CA TYR A 22 5.05 0.72 -3.44
C TYR A 22 6.25 0.02 -4.11
N LEU A 23 7.01 -0.80 -3.35
CA LEU A 23 8.11 -1.59 -3.88
C LEU A 23 7.63 -2.60 -4.93
N VAL A 24 6.53 -3.30 -4.71
CA VAL A 24 5.95 -4.21 -5.71
C VAL A 24 5.56 -3.48 -7.00
N LEU A 25 5.00 -2.26 -6.88
CA LEU A 25 4.68 -1.43 -8.03
C LEU A 25 5.96 -1.03 -8.79
N PHE A 26 6.98 -0.58 -8.08
CA PHE A 26 8.29 -0.27 -8.66
C PHE A 26 8.88 -1.46 -9.43
N GLU A 27 8.91 -2.65 -8.82
CA GLU A 27 9.44 -3.87 -9.43
C GLU A 27 8.72 -4.23 -10.72
N ARG A 28 7.39 -4.12 -10.72
CA ARG A 28 6.57 -4.37 -11.93
C ARG A 28 6.87 -3.36 -13.02
N GLN A 29 7.02 -2.08 -12.71
CA GLN A 29 7.34 -1.07 -13.72
C GLN A 29 8.76 -1.23 -14.24
N ALA A 30 9.74 -1.43 -13.35
CA ALA A 30 11.13 -1.67 -13.71
C ALA A 30 11.28 -2.92 -14.59
N SER A 31 10.54 -3.98 -14.29
CA SER A 31 10.47 -5.19 -15.13
C SER A 31 9.81 -4.91 -16.49
N ARG A 32 8.72 -4.14 -16.55
CA ARG A 32 8.04 -3.75 -17.81
C ARG A 32 8.94 -2.97 -18.75
N VAL A 33 9.77 -2.08 -18.21
CA VAL A 33 10.74 -1.30 -18.99
C VAL A 33 12.12 -1.97 -19.08
N ALA A 34 12.22 -3.24 -18.68
CA ALA A 34 13.42 -4.08 -18.76
C ALA A 34 14.69 -3.44 -18.17
N ILE A 35 14.55 -2.75 -17.04
CA ILE A 35 15.70 -2.18 -16.32
C ILE A 35 16.44 -3.33 -15.60
N PRO A 36 17.76 -3.48 -15.80
CA PRO A 36 18.59 -4.42 -15.04
C PRO A 36 18.50 -4.17 -13.54
N LYS A 37 18.39 -5.23 -12.71
CA LYS A 37 18.31 -5.12 -11.24
C LYS A 37 19.50 -4.37 -10.62
N GLU A 38 20.66 -4.47 -11.25
CA GLU A 38 21.91 -3.76 -10.88
C GLU A 38 21.73 -2.23 -10.90
N LEU A 39 20.84 -1.75 -11.77
CA LEU A 39 20.51 -0.32 -11.88
C LEU A 39 19.36 0.08 -10.97
N TRP A 40 18.70 -0.87 -10.30
CA TRP A 40 17.57 -0.57 -9.41
C TRP A 40 17.99 0.08 -8.11
N VAL A 41 19.27 0.12 -7.76
CA VAL A 41 19.71 0.89 -6.57
C VAL A 41 20.31 2.23 -6.96
N SER A 42 21.01 2.30 -8.09
CA SER A 42 21.64 3.52 -8.58
C SER A 42 20.67 4.50 -9.27
N HIS A 43 19.57 4.01 -9.86
CA HIS A 43 18.60 4.87 -10.56
C HIS A 43 17.49 5.49 -9.71
N PRO A 44 16.91 4.83 -8.70
CA PRO A 44 15.76 5.38 -8.00
C PRO A 44 16.09 6.36 -6.86
N VAL A 45 17.32 6.87 -6.76
CA VAL A 45 17.70 7.96 -5.83
C VAL A 45 16.80 9.20 -5.99
N GLY A 46 16.18 9.40 -7.17
CA GLY A 46 15.22 10.48 -7.42
C GLY A 46 13.75 10.19 -7.05
N LEU A 47 13.35 8.91 -6.93
CA LEU A 47 11.95 8.50 -6.73
C LEU A 47 11.65 8.00 -5.32
N LEU A 48 12.69 7.54 -4.66
CA LEU A 48 12.58 6.92 -3.36
C LEU A 48 12.68 7.97 -2.25
N PRO A 49 12.04 7.71 -1.10
CA PRO A 49 12.13 8.61 0.04
C PRO A 49 13.59 8.75 0.51
N LEU A 50 13.94 9.89 1.09
CA LEU A 50 15.27 10.19 1.64
C LEU A 50 15.80 9.07 2.57
N GLU A 51 14.89 8.30 3.17
CA GLU A 51 15.15 7.10 3.95
C GLU A 51 15.97 6.03 3.21
N ILE A 52 15.77 5.84 1.90
CA ILE A 52 16.59 4.94 1.06
C ILE A 52 18.03 5.44 1.01
N ILE A 53 18.21 6.74 0.80
CA ILE A 53 19.53 7.37 0.74
C ILE A 53 20.23 7.19 2.10
N HIS A 54 19.50 7.37 3.21
CA HIS A 54 20.01 7.10 4.55
C HIS A 54 20.37 5.63 4.80
N ILE A 55 19.64 4.67 4.23
CA ILE A 55 19.98 3.25 4.33
C ILE A 55 21.24 2.95 3.50
N ILE A 56 21.26 3.36 2.24
CA ILE A 56 22.38 3.15 1.31
C ILE A 56 23.68 3.75 1.87
N THR A 57 23.64 4.96 2.41
CA THR A 57 24.82 5.65 3.00
C THR A 57 25.36 4.99 4.26
N ARG A 58 24.62 4.07 4.89
CA ARG A 58 25.04 3.35 6.10
C ARG A 58 25.52 1.93 5.84
N GLU A 59 25.20 1.38 4.67
CA GLU A 59 25.63 0.06 4.23
C GLU A 59 26.98 0.16 3.50
N SER A 60 27.73 -0.95 3.45
CA SER A 60 28.94 -1.04 2.64
C SER A 60 28.62 -0.95 1.14
N GLU A 61 29.58 -0.53 0.31
CA GLU A 61 29.38 -0.38 -1.14
C GLU A 61 28.89 -1.67 -1.82
N GLU A 62 29.33 -2.81 -1.32
CA GLU A 62 28.90 -4.15 -1.78
C GLU A 62 27.43 -4.41 -1.48
N GLN A 63 26.97 -4.07 -0.27
CA GLN A 63 25.58 -4.26 0.15
C GLN A 63 24.65 -3.17 -0.42
N ALA A 64 25.18 -1.98 -0.61
CA ALA A 64 24.49 -0.83 -1.16
C ALA A 64 24.15 -1.00 -2.65
N ASN A 65 24.79 -1.92 -3.36
CA ASN A 65 24.47 -2.22 -4.76
C ASN A 65 23.46 -3.39 -4.91
N GLU A 66 23.19 -4.13 -3.83
CA GLU A 66 22.27 -5.28 -3.84
C GLU A 66 20.83 -4.84 -3.53
N TYR A 67 19.99 -4.76 -4.57
CA TYR A 67 18.59 -4.34 -4.42
C TYR A 67 17.80 -5.18 -3.40
N GLU A 68 18.00 -6.51 -3.36
CA GLU A 68 17.28 -7.37 -2.40
C GLU A 68 17.67 -7.07 -0.95
N GLN A 69 18.92 -6.65 -0.71
CA GLN A 69 19.36 -6.22 0.63
C GLN A 69 18.69 -4.89 1.01
N ILE A 70 18.73 -3.90 0.13
CA ILE A 70 18.08 -2.60 0.35
C ILE A 70 16.57 -2.76 0.55
N LYS A 71 15.92 -3.60 -0.25
CA LYS A 71 14.51 -3.97 -0.10
C LYS A 71 14.23 -4.54 1.28
N ASN A 72 15.03 -5.49 1.76
CA ASN A 72 14.84 -6.07 3.09
C ASN A 72 15.02 -5.02 4.20
N LEU A 73 16.00 -4.13 4.10
CA LEU A 73 16.23 -3.06 5.07
C LEU A 73 15.08 -2.06 5.11
N LEU A 74 14.52 -1.69 3.95
CA LEU A 74 13.31 -0.86 3.89
C LEU A 74 12.14 -1.57 4.56
N LEU A 75 11.89 -2.82 4.16
CA LEU A 75 10.81 -3.59 4.73
C LEU A 75 10.96 -3.72 6.23
N GLN A 76 12.18 -3.91 6.76
CA GLN A 76 12.43 -3.92 8.20
C GLN A 76 12.17 -2.54 8.84
N ARG A 77 12.71 -1.45 8.29
CA ARG A 77 12.54 -0.09 8.83
C ARG A 77 11.08 0.38 8.86
N PHE A 78 10.34 0.08 7.81
CA PHE A 78 8.93 0.44 7.71
C PHE A 78 8.01 -0.58 8.40
N LYS A 79 8.35 -1.89 8.42
CA LYS A 79 7.67 -2.88 9.29
C LYS A 79 7.85 -2.57 10.76
N LEU A 80 8.98 -1.98 11.17
CA LEU A 80 9.23 -1.48 12.52
C LEU A 80 8.31 -0.31 12.91
N THR A 81 7.40 0.10 12.04
CA THR A 81 6.17 0.80 12.44
C THR A 81 4.98 -0.19 12.43
N PRO A 82 4.97 -1.28 13.24
CA PRO A 82 3.81 -2.17 13.33
C PRO A 82 2.55 -1.42 13.80
N GLU A 83 2.75 -0.24 14.39
CA GLU A 83 1.73 0.73 14.74
C GLU A 83 0.93 1.22 13.53
N LYS A 84 1.56 1.48 12.38
CA LYS A 84 0.85 1.91 11.16
C LYS A 84 0.03 0.78 10.55
N PHE A 85 0.56 -0.44 10.56
CA PHE A 85 -0.16 -1.62 10.10
C PHE A 85 -1.37 -1.93 11.00
N ARG A 86 -1.19 -1.81 12.33
CA ARG A 86 -2.28 -1.90 13.31
C ARG A 86 -3.32 -0.81 13.08
N GLN A 87 -2.91 0.44 12.84
CA GLN A 87 -3.83 1.54 12.59
C GLN A 87 -4.62 1.36 11.28
N LEU A 88 -3.97 0.98 10.19
CA LEU A 88 -4.64 0.71 8.90
C LEU A 88 -5.60 -0.48 9.01
N PHE A 89 -5.20 -1.54 9.71
CA PHE A 89 -6.05 -2.70 9.96
C PHE A 89 -7.28 -2.34 10.81
N VAL A 90 -7.10 -1.56 11.88
CA VAL A 90 -8.20 -1.09 12.73
C VAL A 90 -9.15 -0.16 11.96
N VAL A 91 -8.63 0.72 11.11
CA VAL A 91 -9.46 1.59 10.25
C VAL A 91 -10.26 0.76 9.25
N HIS A 92 -9.65 -0.23 8.62
CA HIS A 92 -10.32 -1.10 7.66
C HIS A 92 -11.41 -1.96 8.34
N GLN A 93 -11.09 -2.59 9.47
CA GLN A 93 -12.03 -3.39 10.26
C GLN A 93 -13.24 -2.56 10.70
N LYS A 94 -13.01 -1.36 11.27
CA LYS A 94 -14.11 -0.46 11.66
C LYS A 94 -14.97 0.00 10.48
N SER A 95 -14.39 0.13 9.29
CA SER A 95 -15.15 0.49 8.08
C SER A 95 -16.05 -0.66 7.62
N GLN A 96 -15.55 -1.90 7.68
CA GLN A 96 -16.33 -3.10 7.36
C GLN A 96 -17.46 -3.34 8.37
N GLU A 97 -17.18 -3.16 9.67
CA GLU A 97 -18.20 -3.26 10.74
C GLU A 97 -19.32 -2.23 10.53
N LYS A 98 -18.97 -0.96 10.28
CA LYS A 98 -19.96 0.09 9.97
C LYS A 98 -20.79 -0.20 8.71
N ASN A 99 -20.17 -0.81 7.70
CA ASN A 99 -20.89 -1.19 6.48
C ASN A 99 -21.90 -2.31 6.78
N LEU A 100 -21.48 -3.32 7.55
CA LEU A 100 -22.33 -4.43 7.97
C LEU A 100 -23.49 -3.95 8.86
N ASP A 101 -23.22 -3.09 9.85
CA ASP A 101 -24.25 -2.49 10.71
C ASP A 101 -25.30 -1.72 9.91
N ARG A 102 -24.87 -0.97 8.88
CA ARG A 102 -25.78 -0.23 8.01
C ARG A 102 -26.64 -1.17 7.15
N LEU A 103 -26.07 -2.23 6.61
CA LEU A 103 -26.81 -3.23 5.83
C LEU A 103 -27.82 -4.00 6.71
N LEU A 104 -27.42 -4.36 7.94
CA LEU A 104 -28.32 -5.00 8.91
C LEU A 104 -29.48 -4.06 9.28
N SER A 105 -29.19 -2.79 9.54
CA SER A 105 -30.24 -1.79 9.82
C SER A 105 -31.21 -1.62 8.65
N GLN A 106 -30.72 -1.64 7.40
CA GLN A 106 -31.55 -1.55 6.20
C GLN A 106 -32.44 -2.78 6.01
N THR A 107 -31.91 -3.98 6.22
CA THR A 107 -32.68 -5.23 6.12
C THR A 107 -33.76 -5.32 7.20
N GLN A 108 -33.44 -4.98 8.45
CA GLN A 108 -34.42 -4.95 9.55
C GLN A 108 -35.55 -3.94 9.30
N HIS A 109 -35.22 -2.79 8.70
CA HIS A 109 -36.24 -1.84 8.30
C HIS A 109 -37.16 -2.47 7.25
N LEU A 110 -36.62 -3.02 6.15
CA LEU A 110 -37.40 -3.64 5.06
C LEU A 110 -38.38 -4.72 5.55
N PHE A 111 -37.96 -5.62 6.45
CA PHE A 111 -38.85 -6.63 7.02
C PHE A 111 -40.03 -6.01 7.80
N GLN A 112 -39.81 -4.89 8.49
CA GLN A 112 -40.89 -4.17 9.20
C GLN A 112 -41.88 -3.45 8.25
N TRP A 113 -41.52 -3.20 6.99
CA TRP A 113 -42.45 -2.65 6.00
C TRP A 113 -43.34 -3.74 5.38
N GLU A 114 -42.81 -4.95 5.15
CA GLU A 114 -43.59 -6.09 4.63
C GLU A 114 -44.67 -6.57 5.63
N ASP A 115 -44.36 -6.57 6.93
CA ASP A 115 -45.35 -6.90 7.98
C ASP A 115 -46.49 -5.85 8.05
N LYS A 116 -46.21 -4.58 7.71
CA LYS A 116 -47.22 -3.51 7.74
C LYS A 116 -48.09 -3.45 6.48
N GLU A 117 -47.58 -3.87 5.33
CA GLU A 117 -48.38 -3.94 4.09
C GLU A 117 -49.33 -5.16 4.07
N THR A 118 -48.96 -6.26 4.73
CA THR A 118 -49.78 -7.47 4.83
C THR A 118 -50.95 -7.31 5.82
N GLU A 119 -50.82 -6.48 6.85
CA GLU A 119 -51.93 -6.11 7.75
C GLU A 119 -52.89 -5.07 7.15
N GLY A 120 -52.44 -4.27 6.19
CA GLY A 120 -53.24 -3.23 5.52
C GLY A 120 -54.10 -3.71 4.33
N SER A 121 -53.93 -4.96 3.89
CA SER A 121 -54.62 -5.52 2.71
C SER A 121 -55.85 -6.39 3.06
N HIS A 122 -56.20 -6.48 4.34
CA HIS A 122 -57.42 -7.12 4.86
C HIS A 122 -58.38 -6.08 5.46
N LEU A 123 -58.73 -5.05 4.69
CA LEU A 123 -59.90 -4.19 4.95
C LEU A 123 -60.62 -3.87 3.64
#